data_AF-A0A5P9QE47-F1
#
_entry.id   AF-A0A5P9QE47-F1
#
_cell.length_a   1.000
_cell.length_b   1.000
_cell.length_c   1.000
_cell.angle_alpha   90.00
_cell.angle_beta   90.00
_cell.angle_gamma   90.00
#
_symmetry.space_group_name_H-M   'P 1'
#
loop_
_entity.id
_entity.type
_entity.pdbx_description
1 polymer ?
#
loop_
_entity_poly.entity_id
_entity_poly.type
_entity_poly.pdbx_seq_one_letter_code
_entity_poly.pdbx_strand_id
1 'polypeptide(L)'
;MPPRWLDRITGSSSDDAVSGVPVRADAAPDSVDALHGHVAALVAQVDAEAGTLPTEAVVVARRITDLAAEALRRAETAPTGMNIHGRVALHAVLTDYVPTSLRRHAAARGVAGADHERLEAALVEQLGTILAAVRESVDALRDDDLRAVEAQGIFLRARFTGADLMEADR
;
A
#
# COMPACT_ATOMS: atom_id res chain seq x y z
N MET A 1 61.52 6.25 -11.55
CA MET A 1 60.47 7.29 -11.57
C MET A 1 59.12 6.60 -11.75
N PRO A 2 58.27 6.53 -10.72
CA PRO A 2 56.94 5.93 -10.86
C PRO A 2 55.98 6.86 -11.63
N PRO A 3 54.99 6.32 -12.36
CA PRO A 3 54.10 7.10 -13.22
C PRO A 3 53.06 7.90 -12.42
N ARG A 4 52.86 9.16 -12.82
CA ARG A 4 52.12 10.26 -12.13
C ARG A 4 50.61 10.05 -11.93
N TRP A 5 50.07 8.88 -12.24
CA TRP A 5 48.63 8.61 -12.12
C TRP A 5 48.23 8.07 -10.73
N LEU A 6 49.20 7.61 -9.93
CA LEU A 6 48.96 7.07 -8.59
C LEU A 6 48.68 8.15 -7.52
N ASP A 7 49.09 9.41 -7.73
CA ASP A 7 48.85 10.52 -6.77
C ASP A 7 47.37 10.96 -6.71
N ARG A 8 46.54 10.55 -7.68
CA ARG A 8 45.11 10.91 -7.70
C ARG A 8 44.24 10.00 -6.84
N ILE A 9 44.71 8.82 -6.45
CA ILE A 9 43.86 7.81 -5.79
C ILE A 9 43.96 7.91 -4.25
N THR A 10 45.01 8.55 -3.72
CA THR A 10 45.21 8.72 -2.26
C THR A 10 45.19 10.18 -1.79
N GLY A 11 44.82 11.12 -2.67
CA GLY A 11 44.69 12.54 -2.35
C GLY A 11 43.46 12.85 -1.52
N SER A 12 43.65 12.91 -0.20
CA SER A 12 42.80 13.63 0.76
C SER A 12 42.40 15.01 0.18
N SER A 13 41.13 15.15 -0.19
CA SER A 13 40.47 16.45 -0.32
C SER A 13 39.66 16.66 0.95
N SER A 14 40.32 17.17 1.97
CA SER A 14 39.65 17.97 2.98
C SER A 14 39.41 19.34 2.38
N ASP A 15 38.25 19.92 2.70
CA ASP A 15 37.80 21.27 2.33
C ASP A 15 37.00 21.37 1.02
N ASP A 16 35.79 20.82 1.05
CA ASP A 16 34.65 21.53 0.47
C ASP A 16 33.56 21.58 1.54
N ALA A 17 33.54 22.66 2.30
CA ALA A 17 32.49 22.99 3.25
C ALA A 17 31.21 23.31 2.46
N VAL A 18 30.53 22.26 2.00
CA VAL A 18 29.18 22.38 1.46
C VAL A 18 28.30 22.78 2.63
N SER A 19 27.93 24.06 2.70
CA SER A 19 26.87 24.54 3.56
C SER A 19 25.64 23.68 3.30
N GLY A 20 25.37 22.76 4.23
CA GLY A 20 24.20 21.91 4.22
C GLY A 20 22.96 22.79 4.35
N VAL A 21 22.37 23.15 3.22
CA VAL A 21 20.93 23.38 3.18
C VAL A 21 20.32 22.14 3.80
N PRO A 22 19.52 22.24 4.88
CA PRO A 22 18.82 21.08 5.38
C PRO A 22 17.90 20.64 4.25
N VAL A 23 18.30 19.60 3.53
CA VAL A 23 17.38 18.77 2.78
C VAL A 23 16.38 18.35 3.85
N ARG A 24 15.18 18.95 3.83
CA ARG A 24 14.02 18.33 4.45
C ARG A 24 14.06 16.92 3.88
N ALA A 25 14.39 15.94 4.71
CA ALA A 25 14.22 14.57 4.34
C ALA A 25 12.72 14.45 4.10
N ASP A 26 12.29 14.55 2.84
CA ASP A 26 10.95 14.17 2.46
C ASP A 26 10.83 12.74 2.93
N ALA A 27 10.05 12.55 4.00
CA ALA A 27 9.85 11.25 4.60
C ALA A 27 9.41 10.31 3.48
N ALA A 28 10.00 9.12 3.42
CA ALA A 28 9.66 8.15 2.39
C ALA A 28 8.13 7.99 2.31
N PRO A 29 7.55 7.92 1.09
CA PRO A 29 6.09 7.93 0.92
C PRO A 29 5.38 6.76 1.61
N ASP A 30 6.10 5.69 1.89
CA ASP A 30 5.65 4.50 2.61
C ASP A 30 6.13 4.49 4.08
N SER A 31 6.66 5.59 4.61
CA SER A 31 7.00 5.72 6.04
C SER A 31 5.75 5.52 6.91
N VAL A 32 5.93 5.06 8.15
CA VAL A 32 4.79 4.79 9.06
C VAL A 32 3.92 6.03 9.25
N ASP A 33 4.54 7.21 9.42
CA ASP A 33 3.84 8.49 9.51
C ASP A 33 3.04 8.82 8.23
N ALA A 34 3.65 8.62 7.05
CA ALA A 34 2.94 8.83 5.78
C ALA A 34 1.77 7.86 5.62
N LEU A 35 1.95 6.59 6.02
CA LEU A 35 0.90 5.58 6.00
C LEU A 35 -0.27 5.93 6.93
N HIS A 36 -0.02 6.54 8.09
CA HIS A 36 -1.10 7.09 8.93
C HIS A 36 -1.90 8.16 8.19
N GLY A 37 -1.21 9.05 7.47
CA GLY A 37 -1.85 10.03 6.60
C GLY A 37 -2.71 9.38 5.52
N HIS A 38 -2.22 8.32 4.88
CA HIS A 38 -2.97 7.57 3.86
C HIS A 38 -4.18 6.83 4.42
N VAL A 39 -4.08 6.25 5.62
CA VAL A 39 -5.24 5.67 6.33
C VAL A 39 -6.30 6.74 6.55
N ALA A 40 -5.92 7.90 7.08
CA ALA A 40 -6.86 9.00 7.34
C ALA A 40 -7.52 9.50 6.04
N ALA A 41 -6.75 9.63 4.96
CA ALA A 41 -7.26 10.03 3.65
C ALA A 41 -8.27 9.01 3.09
N LEU A 42 -7.96 7.71 3.18
CA LEU A 42 -8.87 6.67 2.71
C LEU A 42 -10.15 6.60 3.55
N VAL A 43 -10.04 6.76 4.88
CA VAL A 43 -11.19 6.88 5.78
C VAL A 43 -12.10 8.03 5.34
N ALA A 44 -11.54 9.21 5.10
CA ALA A 44 -12.31 10.37 4.66
C ALA A 44 -12.99 10.12 3.29
N GLN A 45 -12.30 9.45 2.37
CA GLN A 45 -12.89 9.06 1.08
C GLN A 45 -14.07 8.10 1.27
N VAL A 46 -13.92 7.05 2.08
CA VAL A 46 -14.98 6.08 2.34
C VAL A 46 -16.18 6.76 3.00
N ASP A 47 -15.98 7.68 3.94
CA ASP A 47 -17.07 8.45 4.55
C ASP A 47 -17.81 9.34 3.54
N ALA A 48 -17.06 10.03 2.68
CA ALA A 48 -17.65 10.89 1.67
C ALA A 48 -18.51 10.10 0.66
N GLU A 49 -18.12 8.86 0.36
CA GLU A 49 -18.81 8.00 -0.60
C GLU A 49 -19.85 7.06 0.04
N ALA A 50 -19.93 6.99 1.37
CA ALA A 50 -20.74 6.02 2.11
C ALA A 50 -22.25 6.06 1.78
N GLY A 51 -22.78 7.21 1.36
CA GLY A 51 -24.17 7.34 0.93
C GLY A 51 -24.48 6.74 -0.45
N THR A 52 -23.44 6.43 -1.23
CA THR A 52 -23.55 5.91 -2.60
C THR A 52 -23.00 4.50 -2.77
N LEU A 53 -22.14 4.07 -1.84
CA LEU A 53 -21.58 2.73 -1.81
C LEU A 53 -22.56 1.73 -1.18
N PRO A 54 -22.53 0.46 -1.59
CA PRO A 54 -23.21 -0.61 -0.88
C PRO A 54 -22.76 -0.65 0.58
N THR A 55 -23.71 -0.83 1.51
CA THR A 55 -23.40 -0.86 2.95
C THR A 55 -22.31 -1.88 3.28
N GLU A 56 -22.37 -3.07 2.67
CA GLU A 56 -21.35 -4.10 2.86
C GLU A 56 -19.96 -3.64 2.38
N ALA A 57 -19.88 -2.97 1.23
CA ALA A 57 -18.62 -2.44 0.72
C ALA A 57 -18.00 -1.40 1.68
N VAL A 58 -18.82 -0.52 2.27
CA VAL A 58 -18.37 0.44 3.30
C VAL A 58 -17.79 -0.29 4.51
N VAL A 59 -18.47 -1.33 5.00
CA VAL A 59 -18.00 -2.13 6.14
C VAL A 59 -16.68 -2.83 5.83
N VAL A 60 -16.55 -3.42 4.65
CA VAL A 60 -15.31 -4.10 4.24
C VAL A 60 -14.16 -3.09 4.09
N ALA A 61 -14.39 -1.94 3.46
CA ALA A 61 -13.39 -0.88 3.33
C ALA A 61 -12.94 -0.36 4.70
N ARG A 62 -13.87 -0.16 5.64
CA ARG A 62 -13.57 0.20 7.03
C ARG A 62 -12.70 -0.83 7.72
N ARG A 63 -13.02 -2.11 7.53
CA ARG A 63 -12.23 -3.19 8.12
C ARG A 63 -10.80 -3.23 7.58
N ILE A 64 -10.59 -2.87 6.31
CA ILE A 64 -9.25 -2.70 5.73
C ILE A 64 -8.51 -1.54 6.43
N THR A 65 -9.14 -0.37 6.56
CA THR A 65 -8.50 0.80 7.20
C THR A 65 -8.19 0.54 8.67
N ASP A 66 -9.07 -0.15 9.39
CA ASP A 66 -8.87 -0.48 10.80
C ASP A 66 -7.70 -1.45 10.99
N LEU A 67 -7.59 -2.47 10.12
CA LEU A 67 -6.46 -3.40 10.14
C LEU A 67 -5.14 -2.72 9.80
N ALA A 68 -5.13 -1.83 8.81
CA ALA A 68 -3.96 -1.04 8.47
C ALA A 68 -3.54 -0.13 9.64
N ALA A 69 -4.49 0.60 10.24
CA ALA A 69 -4.23 1.46 11.38
C ALA A 69 -3.66 0.68 12.58
N GLU A 70 -4.21 -0.51 12.83
CA GLU A 70 -3.73 -1.38 13.89
C GLU A 70 -2.32 -1.94 13.62
N ALA A 71 -2.02 -2.30 12.37
CA ALA A 71 -0.68 -2.74 11.98
C ALA A 71 0.37 -1.62 12.18
N LEU A 72 0.02 -0.38 11.83
CA LEU A 72 0.88 0.78 12.02
C LEU A 72 1.10 1.09 13.51
N ARG A 73 0.04 1.12 14.33
CA ARG A 73 0.17 1.31 15.78
C ARG A 73 1.10 0.29 16.44
N ARG A 74 1.04 -0.96 16.00
CA ARG A 74 1.97 -1.99 16.51
C ARG A 74 3.41 -1.70 16.10
N ALA A 75 3.62 -1.32 14.84
CA ALA A 75 4.94 -0.99 14.32
C ALA A 75 5.62 0.17 15.07
N GLU A 76 4.86 1.17 15.53
CA GLU A 76 5.40 2.26 16.37
C GLU A 76 5.98 1.77 17.70
N THR A 77 5.43 0.68 18.24
CA THR A 77 5.85 0.10 19.53
C THR A 77 6.85 -1.05 19.39
N ALA A 78 7.01 -1.60 18.18
CA ALA A 78 7.90 -2.72 17.91
C ALA A 78 9.36 -2.24 17.83
N PRO A 79 10.34 -2.94 18.46
CA PRO A 79 11.75 -2.53 18.45
C PRO A 79 12.35 -2.41 17.04
N THR A 80 11.87 -3.23 16.11
CA THR A 80 12.33 -3.33 14.71
C THR A 80 11.47 -2.51 13.75
N GLY A 81 10.33 -1.97 14.22
CA GLY A 81 9.35 -1.32 13.36
C GLY A 81 8.68 -2.28 12.37
N MET A 82 8.02 -1.73 11.34
CA MET A 82 7.42 -2.52 10.26
C MET A 82 8.47 -2.82 9.18
N ASN A 83 8.54 -4.08 8.74
CA ASN A 83 9.41 -4.46 7.63
C ASN A 83 9.00 -3.73 6.32
N ILE A 84 9.95 -3.60 5.38
CA ILE A 84 9.72 -2.86 4.13
C ILE A 84 8.59 -3.47 3.27
N HIS A 85 8.43 -4.79 3.28
CA HIS A 85 7.40 -5.47 2.49
C HIS A 85 6.01 -5.11 2.99
N GLY A 86 5.81 -5.08 4.31
CA GLY A 86 4.58 -4.64 4.96
C GLY A 86 4.26 -3.18 4.65
N ARG A 87 5.25 -2.29 4.72
CA ARG A 87 5.10 -0.87 4.39
C ARG A 87 4.67 -0.67 2.93
N VAL A 88 5.35 -1.32 1.99
CA VAL A 88 5.03 -1.24 0.56
C VAL A 88 3.65 -1.83 0.26
N ALA A 89 3.30 -2.96 0.86
CA ALA A 89 2.00 -3.59 0.68
C ALA A 89 0.85 -2.69 1.21
N LEU A 90 0.99 -2.15 2.42
CA LEU A 90 0.02 -1.21 2.98
C LEU A 90 -0.07 0.07 2.15
N HIS A 91 1.07 0.61 1.70
CA HIS A 91 1.08 1.77 0.81
C HIS A 91 0.25 1.52 -0.45
N ALA A 92 0.46 0.39 -1.14
CA ALA A 92 -0.29 0.04 -2.35
C ALA A 92 -1.79 -0.13 -2.08
N VAL A 93 -2.17 -0.77 -0.97
CA VAL A 93 -3.58 -0.94 -0.59
C VAL A 93 -4.26 0.41 -0.35
N LEU A 94 -3.61 1.30 0.40
CA LEU A 94 -4.16 2.56 0.84
C LEU A 94 -4.19 3.63 -0.26
N THR A 95 -3.24 3.59 -1.19
CA THR A 95 -3.11 4.63 -2.23
C THR A 95 -3.66 4.22 -3.60
N ASP A 96 -3.71 2.91 -3.88
CA ASP A 96 -4.14 2.40 -5.18
C ASP A 96 -5.30 1.43 -5.06
N TYR A 97 -5.13 0.27 -4.41
CA TYR A 97 -6.07 -0.84 -4.60
C TYR A 97 -7.48 -0.51 -4.11
N VAL A 98 -7.64 -0.02 -2.88
CA VAL A 98 -8.97 0.37 -2.39
C VAL A 98 -9.49 1.61 -3.13
N PRO A 99 -8.73 2.74 -3.22
CA PRO A 99 -9.22 3.93 -3.92
C PRO A 99 -9.63 3.67 -5.38
N THR A 100 -8.85 2.87 -6.11
CA THR A 100 -9.14 2.52 -7.51
C THR A 100 -10.37 1.62 -7.62
N SER A 101 -10.58 0.67 -6.70
CA SER A 101 -11.78 -0.16 -6.65
C SER A 101 -13.05 0.70 -6.49
N LEU A 102 -13.02 1.63 -5.53
CA LEU A 102 -14.12 2.56 -5.27
C LEU A 102 -14.41 3.45 -6.47
N ARG A 103 -13.37 4.10 -7.05
CA ARG A 103 -13.52 4.94 -8.24
C ARG A 103 -14.07 4.18 -9.45
N ARG A 104 -13.62 2.94 -9.68
CA ARG A 104 -14.11 2.11 -10.79
C ARG A 104 -15.58 1.75 -10.61
N HIS A 105 -15.99 1.39 -9.40
CA HIS A 105 -17.40 1.16 -9.10
C HIS A 105 -18.25 2.41 -9.34
N ALA A 106 -17.83 3.57 -8.81
CA ALA A 106 -18.53 4.84 -9.01
C ALA A 106 -18.66 5.20 -10.50
N ALA A 107 -17.60 5.00 -11.28
CA ALA A 107 -17.63 5.23 -12.73
C ALA A 107 -18.59 4.26 -13.45
N ALA A 108 -18.58 2.98 -13.09
CA ALA A 108 -19.45 1.96 -13.69
C ALA A 108 -20.93 2.19 -13.38
N ARG A 109 -21.25 2.64 -12.16
CA ARG A 109 -22.62 2.98 -11.74
C ARG A 109 -23.22 4.13 -12.55
N GLY A 110 -22.39 5.03 -13.08
CA GLY A 110 -22.83 6.14 -13.93
C GLY A 110 -23.25 5.74 -15.36
N VAL A 111 -23.05 4.48 -15.76
CA VAL A 111 -23.34 4.00 -17.12
C VAL A 111 -24.81 3.61 -17.25
N ALA A 112 -25.49 4.14 -18.26
CA ALA A 112 -26.88 3.81 -18.55
C ALA A 112 -27.05 2.31 -18.90
N GLY A 113 -28.01 1.64 -18.27
CA GLY A 113 -28.27 0.21 -18.48
C GLY A 113 -27.33 -0.72 -17.69
N ALA A 114 -26.50 -0.19 -16.80
CA ALA A 114 -25.66 -1.02 -15.93
C ALA A 114 -26.49 -1.91 -14.99
N ASP A 115 -26.06 -3.15 -14.85
CA ASP A 115 -26.57 -4.07 -13.82
C ASP A 115 -25.96 -3.69 -12.46
N HIS A 116 -26.71 -2.89 -11.70
CA HIS A 116 -26.23 -2.32 -10.44
C HIS A 116 -25.96 -3.41 -9.40
N GLU A 117 -26.82 -4.43 -9.29
CA GLU A 117 -26.66 -5.51 -8.32
C GLU A 117 -25.37 -6.28 -8.58
N ARG A 118 -25.09 -6.60 -9.85
CA ARG A 118 -23.83 -7.24 -10.24
C ARG A 118 -22.61 -6.37 -9.95
N LEU A 119 -22.69 -5.06 -10.18
CA LEU A 119 -21.59 -4.12 -9.88
C LEU A 119 -21.32 -3.98 -8.38
N GLU A 120 -22.37 -4.01 -7.56
CA GLU A 120 -22.26 -3.98 -6.10
C GLU A 120 -21.62 -5.26 -5.56
N ALA A 121 -22.08 -6.43 -6.05
CA ALA A 121 -21.49 -7.72 -5.70
C ALA A 121 -20.00 -7.81 -6.07
N ALA A 122 -19.63 -7.37 -7.28
CA ALA A 122 -18.25 -7.36 -7.74
C ALA A 122 -17.35 -6.46 -6.86
N LEU A 123 -17.84 -5.29 -6.44
CA LEU A 123 -17.09 -4.42 -5.53
C LEU A 123 -16.86 -5.09 -4.18
N VAL A 124 -17.88 -5.70 -3.59
CA VAL A 124 -17.78 -6.40 -2.30
C VAL A 124 -16.77 -7.54 -2.40
N GLU A 125 -16.82 -8.34 -3.46
CA GLU A 125 -15.86 -9.43 -3.70
C GLU A 125 -14.42 -8.92 -3.83
N GLN A 126 -14.22 -7.84 -4.58
CA GLN A 126 -12.90 -7.23 -4.76
C GLN A 126 -12.35 -6.70 -3.44
N LEU A 127 -13.15 -5.96 -2.67
CA LEU A 127 -12.74 -5.48 -1.35
C LEU A 127 -12.52 -6.63 -0.37
N GLY A 128 -13.31 -7.70 -0.44
CA GLY A 128 -13.13 -8.92 0.35
C GLY A 128 -11.79 -9.59 0.06
N THR A 129 -11.39 -9.65 -1.21
CA THR A 129 -10.08 -10.18 -1.62
C THR A 129 -8.94 -9.32 -1.10
N ILE A 130 -9.06 -7.99 -1.19
CA ILE A 130 -8.05 -7.06 -0.64
C ILE A 130 -7.95 -7.24 0.88
N LEU A 131 -9.09 -7.34 1.58
CA LEU A 131 -9.13 -7.56 3.02
C LEU A 131 -8.46 -8.87 3.42
N ALA A 132 -8.68 -9.95 2.69
CA ALA A 132 -8.01 -11.22 2.93
C ALA A 132 -6.48 -11.10 2.79
N ALA A 133 -6.00 -10.46 1.72
CA ALA A 133 -4.57 -10.24 1.49
C ALA A 133 -3.92 -9.34 2.56
N VAL A 134 -4.63 -8.29 3.01
CA VAL A 134 -4.16 -7.41 4.10
C VAL A 134 -4.05 -8.20 5.40
N ARG A 135 -5.04 -9.04 5.73
CA ARG A 135 -4.98 -9.90 6.92
C ARG A 135 -3.79 -10.84 6.87
N GLU A 136 -3.62 -11.56 5.76
CA GLU A 136 -2.50 -12.47 5.57
C GLU A 136 -1.16 -11.74 5.72
N SER A 137 -1.03 -10.54 5.16
CA SER A 137 0.19 -9.73 5.29
C SER A 137 0.42 -9.29 6.74
N VAL A 138 -0.62 -8.85 7.45
CA VAL A 138 -0.52 -8.43 8.86
C VAL A 138 -0.21 -9.62 9.77
N ASP A 139 -0.78 -10.79 9.50
CA ASP A 139 -0.50 -12.00 10.25
C ASP A 139 0.93 -12.50 9.98
N ALA A 140 1.39 -12.44 8.73
CA ALA A 140 2.78 -12.74 8.38
C ALA A 140 3.77 -11.78 9.06
N LEU A 141 3.44 -10.49 9.19
CA LEU A 141 4.28 -9.54 9.95
C LEU A 141 4.38 -9.90 11.43
N ARG A 142 3.31 -10.43 12.03
CA ARG A 142 3.34 -10.93 13.42
C ARG A 142 4.18 -12.19 13.55
N ASP A 143 4.11 -13.06 12.54
CA ASP A 143 4.83 -14.33 12.52
C ASP A 143 6.33 -14.15 12.19
N ASP A 144 6.69 -13.16 11.37
CA ASP A 144 8.09 -12.77 11.07
C ASP A 144 8.80 -12.28 12.35
N ASP A 145 8.09 -11.57 13.24
CA ASP A 145 8.60 -11.20 14.57
C ASP A 145 8.82 -12.43 15.48
N LEU A 146 8.12 -13.55 15.23
CA LEU A 146 8.29 -14.83 15.92
C LEU A 146 9.30 -15.77 15.22
N ARG A 147 9.56 -15.56 13.94
CA ARG A 147 10.46 -16.36 13.09
C ARG A 147 11.26 -15.45 12.19
N ALA A 148 12.32 -14.84 12.73
CA ALA A 148 13.38 -14.27 11.92
C ALA A 148 14.22 -15.37 11.23
N VAL A 149 13.60 -16.30 10.48
CA VAL A 149 14.20 -17.23 9.51
C VAL A 149 13.06 -17.81 8.63
N GLU A 150 13.16 -17.60 7.30
CA GLU A 150 12.40 -18.25 6.19
C GLU A 150 10.90 -17.88 6.05
N ALA A 151 10.33 -17.44 4.93
CA ALA A 151 10.67 -17.56 3.52
C ALA A 151 9.85 -16.56 2.65
N GLN A 152 10.30 -16.39 1.41
CA GLN A 152 9.79 -15.49 0.38
C GLN A 152 8.44 -15.92 -0.24
N GLY A 153 7.62 -14.93 -0.61
CA GLY A 153 7.02 -14.86 -1.95
C GLY A 153 5.54 -15.23 -2.14
N ILE A 154 4.61 -14.46 -1.57
CA ILE A 154 3.19 -14.46 -2.00
C ILE A 154 2.79 -13.04 -2.44
N PHE A 155 3.16 -12.62 -3.66
CA PHE A 155 2.68 -11.31 -4.16
C PHE A 155 2.38 -11.23 -5.67
N LEU A 156 2.18 -12.37 -6.36
CA LEU A 156 1.89 -12.34 -7.81
C LEU A 156 0.47 -12.75 -8.21
N ARG A 157 -0.42 -13.09 -7.26
CA ARG A 157 -1.76 -13.59 -7.63
C ARG A 157 -2.82 -12.49 -7.81
N ALA A 158 -2.69 -11.34 -7.14
CA ALA A 158 -3.67 -10.25 -7.24
C ALA A 158 -3.56 -9.42 -8.54
N ARG A 159 -2.43 -9.49 -9.26
CA ARG A 159 -2.22 -8.69 -10.49
C ARG A 159 -2.87 -9.28 -11.75
N PHE A 160 -3.33 -10.54 -11.71
CA PHE A 160 -3.83 -11.23 -12.89
C PHE A 160 -5.31 -11.64 -12.87
N THR A 161 -6.02 -11.54 -11.74
CA THR A 161 -7.46 -11.85 -11.70
C THR A 161 -8.35 -10.77 -12.32
N GLY A 162 -7.80 -9.61 -12.69
CA GLY A 162 -8.50 -8.56 -13.42
C GLY A 162 -8.40 -8.65 -14.96
N ALA A 163 -7.66 -9.62 -15.50
CA ALA A 163 -7.45 -9.76 -16.95
C ALA A 163 -8.49 -10.65 -17.66
N ASP A 164 -9.30 -11.44 -16.93
CA ASP A 164 -10.24 -12.41 -17.53
C ASP A 164 -11.69 -11.90 -17.70
N LEU A 165 -11.96 -10.60 -17.47
CA LEU A 165 -13.30 -10.03 -17.67
C LEU A 165 -13.52 -9.41 -19.07
N MET A 166 -12.64 -9.65 -20.04
CA MET A 166 -12.80 -9.16 -21.42
C MET A 166 -12.64 -10.24 -22.51
N GLU A 167 -13.03 -11.49 -22.24
CA GLU A 167 -13.13 -12.50 -23.31
C GLU A 167 -14.37 -13.40 -23.17
N ALA A 168 -15.55 -12.77 -23.12
CA ALA A 168 -16.83 -13.46 -23.24
C ALA A 168 -17.80 -12.73 -24.20
N ASP A 169 -17.25 -12.14 -25.28
CA ASP A 169 -18.05 -11.72 -26.43
C ASP A 169 -17.26 -11.94 -27.72
N ARG A 170 -17.36 -13.17 -28.25
CA ARG A 170 -17.29 -13.47 -29.67
C ARG A 170 -17.91 -14.83 -30.00
#